data_AF-A0A1U8KW04-F1
#
_entry.id   AF-A0A1U8KW04-F1
#
_cell.length_a   1.000
_cell.length_b   1.000
_cell.length_c   1.000
_cell.angle_alpha   90.00
_cell.angle_beta   90.00
_cell.angle_gamma   90.00
#
_symmetry.space_group_name_H-M   'P 1'
#
loop_
_entity.id
_entity.type
_entity.pdbx_description
1 polymer ?
#
loop_
_entity_poly.entity_id
_entity_poly.type
_entity_poly.pdbx_seq_one_letter_code
_entity_poly.pdbx_strand_id
1 'polypeptide(L)'
;MSLLQRNNLPSVRQYLETFAINIYMKFPSLVAEQLVPLLRDYDMRPQALSSHVFIAANVILHASKDIQLRHLDELLPPILPLLTSHHHSLRGFTQVLLHQVLCKFFPSLDSKSSEFIPLEKRCFEDLKLYLANNSDCMRLRASMEGYLDAYNPKTSVTPAGIFVSRVEQEIGFECVPTSLMEQVINFLNDVREDLRCSMAKDIVTIKNESLNMAAGPGSTEEVSSACEEKLELPKDAHLDFQKKITFSKHEKPDLGSSSLLCKGEVYKQLLEMEKEDDLLDQLWKSRSLALERVRGNRQHIILVASLIDRIPNLAGLARTCEVFKTQGLAVADAKIVQDKQFQLIRF
;
A
#
# COMPACT_ATOMS: atom_id res chain seq x y z
N MET A 1 -3.10 21.19 -13.36
CA MET A 1 -2.54 20.86 -12.03
C MET A 1 -3.32 21.43 -10.84
N SER A 2 -3.93 22.62 -10.93
CA SER A 2 -4.72 23.24 -9.83
C SER A 2 -5.81 22.38 -9.17
N LEU A 3 -6.32 21.35 -9.84
CA LEU A 3 -7.29 20.39 -9.25
C LEU A 3 -6.69 19.52 -8.13
N LEU A 4 -5.39 19.21 -8.16
CA LEU A 4 -4.70 18.47 -7.09
C LEU A 4 -4.47 19.32 -5.83
N GLN A 5 -4.45 20.64 -5.98
CA GLN A 5 -4.36 21.61 -4.88
C GLN A 5 -5.70 21.79 -4.14
N ARG A 6 -6.80 21.17 -4.60
CA ARG A 6 -8.09 21.15 -3.90
C ARG A 6 -8.14 20.00 -2.88
N ASN A 7 -8.97 20.15 -1.84
CA ASN A 7 -9.18 19.08 -0.87
C ASN A 7 -10.15 18.04 -1.45
N ASN A 8 -9.60 17.04 -2.14
CA ASN A 8 -10.36 15.93 -2.73
C ASN A 8 -10.29 14.69 -1.83
N LEU A 9 -11.30 13.82 -1.94
CA LEU A 9 -11.26 12.46 -1.39
C LEU A 9 -10.02 11.69 -1.91
N PRO A 10 -9.40 10.80 -1.11
CA PRO A 10 -8.19 10.09 -1.50
C PRO A 10 -8.30 9.32 -2.82
N SER A 11 -9.43 8.63 -3.04
CA SER A 11 -9.72 7.92 -4.28
C SER A 11 -9.83 8.82 -5.52
N VAL A 12 -10.55 9.94 -5.40
CA VAL A 12 -10.64 10.96 -6.47
C VAL A 12 -9.26 11.54 -6.78
N ARG A 13 -8.43 11.78 -5.76
CA ARG A 13 -7.04 12.22 -5.92
C ARG A 13 -6.21 11.18 -6.68
N GLN A 14 -6.32 9.89 -6.35
CA GLN A 14 -5.59 8.82 -7.04
C GLN A 14 -5.93 8.76 -8.54
N TYR A 15 -7.21 8.96 -8.91
CA TYR A 15 -7.59 9.06 -10.33
C TYR A 15 -6.98 10.30 -11.02
N LEU A 16 -6.97 11.46 -10.35
CA LEU A 16 -6.34 12.68 -10.86
C LEU A 16 -4.82 12.53 -11.02
N GLU A 17 -4.17 11.82 -10.11
CA GLU A 17 -2.74 11.48 -10.16
C GLU A 17 -2.43 10.51 -11.31
N THR A 18 -3.20 9.41 -11.46
CA THR A 18 -3.07 8.47 -12.58
C THR A 18 -3.26 9.18 -13.93
N PHE A 19 -4.24 10.09 -14.03
CA PHE A 19 -4.47 10.93 -15.21
C PHE A 19 -3.29 11.87 -15.49
N ALA A 20 -2.77 12.54 -14.46
CA ALA A 20 -1.60 13.42 -14.56
C ALA A 20 -0.34 12.68 -15.05
N ILE A 21 -0.05 11.50 -14.49
CA ILE A 21 1.08 10.64 -14.93
C ILE A 21 0.94 10.32 -16.42
N ASN A 22 -0.26 9.95 -16.89
CA ASN A 22 -0.49 9.62 -18.29
C ASN A 22 -0.39 10.84 -19.24
N ILE A 23 -0.73 12.05 -18.78
CA ILE A 23 -0.43 13.28 -19.53
C ILE A 23 1.07 13.47 -19.68
N TYR A 24 1.84 13.40 -18.59
CA TYR A 24 3.29 13.61 -18.64
C TYR A 24 4.03 12.53 -19.45
N MET A 25 3.60 11.26 -19.37
CA MET A 25 4.12 10.20 -20.24
C MET A 25 3.84 10.44 -21.73
N LYS A 26 2.73 11.12 -22.08
CA LYS A 26 2.37 11.44 -23.46
C LYS A 26 2.99 12.74 -23.98
N PHE A 27 3.27 13.68 -23.09
CA PHE A 27 3.83 14.99 -23.41
C PHE A 27 5.04 15.31 -22.50
N PRO A 28 6.21 14.70 -22.75
CA PRO A 28 7.38 14.81 -21.87
C PRO A 28 7.89 16.24 -21.63
N SER A 29 7.69 17.18 -22.56
CA SER A 29 8.09 18.59 -22.38
C SER A 29 7.42 19.26 -21.18
N LEU A 30 6.18 18.87 -20.87
CA LEU A 30 5.41 19.42 -19.76
C LEU A 30 6.02 19.08 -18.39
N VAL A 31 6.91 18.08 -18.30
CA VAL A 31 7.58 17.71 -17.05
C VAL A 31 8.48 18.84 -16.57
N ALA A 32 9.39 19.32 -17.42
CA ALA A 32 10.26 20.44 -17.11
C ALA A 32 9.50 21.77 -16.96
N GLU A 33 8.48 21.99 -17.80
CA GLU A 33 7.71 23.24 -17.83
C GLU A 33 6.73 23.40 -16.66
N GLN A 34 6.13 22.31 -16.17
CA GLN A 34 5.04 22.36 -15.18
C GLN A 34 5.32 21.55 -13.91
N LEU A 35 5.82 20.31 -14.02
CA LEU A 35 5.99 19.45 -12.85
C LEU A 35 7.18 19.86 -11.98
N VAL A 36 8.32 20.23 -12.59
CA VAL A 36 9.52 20.67 -11.86
C VAL A 36 9.26 21.95 -11.03
N PRO A 37 8.62 23.01 -11.55
CA PRO A 37 8.24 24.17 -10.73
C PRO A 37 7.32 23.81 -9.55
N LEU A 38 6.35 22.92 -9.75
CA LEU A 38 5.41 22.51 -8.69
C LEU A 38 6.09 21.72 -7.56
N LEU A 39 7.16 20.97 -7.85
CA LEU A 39 7.96 20.30 -6.81
C LEU A 39 8.89 21.26 -6.04
N ARG A 40 9.16 22.45 -6.58
CA ARG A 40 9.97 23.51 -5.95
C ARG A 40 9.13 24.55 -5.20
N ASP A 41 7.80 24.43 -5.24
CA ASP A 41 6.87 25.20 -4.41
C ASP A 41 6.82 24.60 -3.00
N TYR A 42 7.72 25.06 -2.14
CA TYR A 42 7.88 24.54 -0.77
C TYR A 42 6.75 24.99 0.18
N ASP A 43 5.99 26.03 -0.18
CA ASP A 43 4.85 26.54 0.59
C ASP A 43 3.54 25.78 0.24
N MET A 44 3.57 24.92 -0.79
CA MET A 44 2.42 24.09 -1.15
C MET A 44 2.04 23.11 -0.03
N ARG A 45 0.72 22.99 0.20
CA ARG A 45 0.15 22.07 1.21
C ARG A 45 0.75 20.64 1.05
N PRO A 46 1.27 20.00 2.13
CA PRO A 46 2.01 18.73 2.04
C PRO A 46 1.25 17.59 1.35
N GLN A 47 -0.08 17.56 1.49
CA GLN A 47 -0.97 16.60 0.82
C GLN A 47 -0.92 16.74 -0.71
N ALA A 48 -0.88 17.97 -1.24
CA ALA A 48 -0.74 18.23 -2.66
C ALA A 48 0.70 18.01 -3.13
N LEU A 49 1.70 18.37 -2.34
CA LEU A 49 3.10 18.08 -2.64
C LEU A 49 3.37 16.57 -2.73
N SER A 50 2.74 15.76 -1.85
CA SER A 50 2.78 14.29 -1.92
C SER A 50 2.24 13.77 -3.26
N SER A 51 1.13 14.32 -3.77
CA SER A 51 0.63 13.98 -5.12
C SER A 51 1.65 14.26 -6.21
N HIS A 52 2.36 15.40 -6.16
CA HIS A 52 3.37 15.73 -7.16
C HIS A 52 4.60 14.80 -7.06
N VAL A 53 5.00 14.39 -5.85
CA VAL A 53 6.04 13.36 -5.64
C VAL A 53 5.60 12.00 -6.22
N PHE A 54 4.35 11.58 -5.98
CA PHE A 54 3.81 10.35 -6.55
C PHE A 54 3.81 10.39 -8.08
N ILE A 55 3.34 11.49 -8.67
CA ILE A 55 3.32 11.68 -10.12
C ILE A 55 4.74 11.63 -10.68
N ALA A 56 5.67 12.37 -10.08
CA ALA A 56 7.05 12.46 -10.54
C ALA A 56 7.80 11.12 -10.46
N ALA A 57 7.70 10.42 -9.32
CA ALA A 57 8.29 9.09 -9.16
C ALA A 57 7.75 8.12 -10.22
N ASN A 58 6.44 8.12 -10.48
CA ASN A 58 5.84 7.25 -11.50
C ASN A 58 6.19 7.64 -12.94
N VAL A 59 6.35 8.93 -13.24
CA VAL A 59 6.87 9.39 -14.54
C VAL A 59 8.30 8.88 -14.76
N ILE A 60 9.18 9.00 -13.76
CA ILE A 60 10.54 8.44 -13.78
C ILE A 60 10.52 6.91 -13.94
N LEU A 61 9.65 6.20 -13.22
CA LEU A 61 9.57 4.75 -13.23
C LEU A 61 8.95 4.16 -14.51
N HIS A 62 8.04 4.86 -15.20
CA HIS A 62 7.25 4.29 -16.31
C HIS A 62 7.37 4.96 -17.69
N ALA A 63 8.15 6.04 -17.82
CA ALA A 63 8.48 6.66 -19.12
C ALA A 63 9.21 5.69 -20.09
N SER A 64 9.41 6.09 -21.35
CA SER A 64 10.26 5.34 -22.30
C SER A 64 11.73 5.36 -21.87
N LYS A 65 12.48 4.30 -22.20
CA LYS A 65 13.90 4.15 -21.79
C LYS A 65 14.77 5.36 -22.21
N ASP A 66 14.46 5.93 -23.37
CA ASP A 66 15.19 7.03 -24.00
C ASP A 66 15.02 8.38 -23.25
N ILE A 67 13.93 8.52 -22.48
CA ILE A 67 13.58 9.75 -21.75
C ILE A 67 13.66 9.55 -20.23
N GLN A 68 13.66 8.30 -19.74
CA GLN A 68 13.75 7.96 -18.31
C GLN A 68 14.94 8.65 -17.60
N LEU A 69 16.14 8.66 -18.19
CA LEU A 69 17.31 9.32 -17.60
C LEU A 69 17.16 10.85 -17.56
N ARG A 70 16.52 11.45 -18.57
CA ARG A 70 16.24 12.89 -18.61
C ARG A 70 15.22 13.27 -17.52
N HIS A 71 14.15 12.50 -17.35
CA HIS A 71 13.20 12.74 -16.27
C HIS A 71 13.79 12.46 -14.89
N LEU A 72 14.72 11.51 -14.75
CA LEU A 72 15.48 11.33 -13.52
C LEU A 72 16.28 12.59 -13.20
N ASP A 73 17.03 13.15 -14.15
CA ASP A 73 17.81 14.39 -13.97
C ASP A 73 16.93 15.62 -13.67
N GLU A 74 15.78 15.75 -14.33
CA GLU A 74 14.83 16.85 -14.12
C GLU A 74 14.10 16.77 -12.77
N LEU A 75 13.69 15.57 -12.33
CA LEU A 75 12.76 15.37 -11.20
C LEU A 75 13.43 14.85 -9.91
N LEU A 76 14.56 14.15 -9.97
CA LEU A 76 15.25 13.68 -8.76
C LEU A 76 15.74 14.84 -7.88
N PRO A 77 16.38 15.92 -8.40
CA PRO A 77 16.86 17.02 -7.57
C PRO A 77 15.79 17.75 -6.76
N PRO A 78 14.57 18.09 -7.26
CA PRO A 78 13.54 18.72 -6.44
C PRO A 78 12.80 17.73 -5.52
N ILE A 79 12.82 16.42 -5.77
CA ILE A 79 12.24 15.42 -4.82
C ILE A 79 13.17 15.22 -3.62
N LEU A 80 14.49 15.25 -3.82
CA LEU A 80 15.48 14.87 -2.80
C LEU A 80 15.35 15.64 -1.46
N PRO A 81 15.12 16.97 -1.42
CA PRO A 81 14.90 17.71 -0.17
C PRO A 81 13.63 17.27 0.59
N LEU A 82 12.64 16.68 -0.07
CA LEU A 82 11.38 16.31 0.58
C LEU A 82 11.55 15.12 1.55
N LEU A 83 12.66 14.38 1.45
CA LEU A 83 13.12 13.41 2.45
C LEU A 83 13.39 14.03 3.83
N THR A 84 13.65 15.34 3.93
CA THR A 84 13.95 16.02 5.20
C THR A 84 12.74 16.80 5.74
N SER A 85 11.58 16.71 5.08
CA SER A 85 10.38 17.45 5.49
C SER A 85 9.97 17.16 6.94
N HIS A 86 9.58 18.21 7.67
CA HIS A 86 8.95 18.08 8.99
C HIS A 86 7.59 17.38 8.94
N HIS A 87 6.90 17.42 7.80
CA HIS A 87 5.65 16.69 7.62
C HIS A 87 5.93 15.19 7.43
N HIS A 88 5.92 14.47 8.54
CA HIS A 88 6.16 13.02 8.64
C HIS A 88 5.49 12.17 7.53
N SER A 89 4.24 12.47 7.14
CA SER A 89 3.55 11.75 6.06
C SER A 89 4.19 11.97 4.69
N LEU A 90 4.49 13.23 4.32
CA LEU A 90 5.18 13.56 3.07
C LEU A 90 6.60 12.96 3.08
N ARG A 91 7.30 13.05 4.21
CA ARG A 91 8.64 12.48 4.38
C ARG A 91 8.64 10.97 4.16
N GLY A 92 7.81 10.23 4.89
CA GLY A 92 7.70 8.76 4.77
C GLY A 92 7.29 8.32 3.37
N PHE A 93 6.30 9.00 2.78
CA PHE A 93 5.84 8.72 1.42
C PHE A 93 6.95 8.97 0.38
N THR A 94 7.74 10.04 0.54
CA THR A 94 8.91 10.31 -0.31
C THR A 94 9.98 9.24 -0.15
N GLN A 95 10.27 8.79 1.09
CA GLN A 95 11.24 7.72 1.36
C GLN A 95 10.88 6.42 0.63
N VAL A 96 9.60 6.03 0.65
CA VAL A 96 9.10 4.82 -0.02
C VAL A 96 9.25 4.92 -1.55
N LEU A 97 8.76 5.99 -2.16
CA LEU A 97 8.80 6.17 -3.62
C LEU A 97 10.23 6.36 -4.14
N LEU A 98 11.06 7.11 -3.42
CA LEU A 98 12.43 7.35 -3.82
C LEU A 98 13.28 6.07 -3.74
N HIS A 99 13.03 5.19 -2.76
CA HIS A 99 13.66 3.87 -2.72
C HIS A 99 13.40 3.08 -4.01
N GLN A 100 12.15 3.05 -4.52
CA GLN A 100 11.84 2.39 -5.79
C GLN A 100 12.61 2.99 -6.98
N VAL A 101 12.67 4.33 -7.07
CA VAL A 101 13.44 5.04 -8.11
C VAL A 101 14.91 4.66 -8.01
N LEU A 102 15.51 4.72 -6.82
CA LEU A 102 16.92 4.40 -6.63
C LEU A 102 17.24 2.93 -6.93
N CYS A 103 16.40 1.98 -6.49
CA CYS A 103 16.57 0.56 -6.82
C CYS A 103 16.51 0.29 -8.34
N LYS A 104 15.70 1.04 -9.10
CA LYS A 104 15.60 0.86 -10.55
C LYS A 104 16.80 1.43 -11.33
N PHE A 105 17.28 2.61 -10.95
CA PHE A 105 18.32 3.32 -11.71
C PHE A 105 19.74 3.09 -11.18
N PHE A 106 19.86 2.68 -9.91
CA PHE A 106 21.12 2.33 -9.25
C PHE A 106 20.99 0.89 -8.71
N PRO A 107 20.98 -0.14 -9.58
CA PRO A 107 21.12 -1.52 -9.12
C PRO A 107 22.44 -1.67 -8.35
N SER A 108 22.49 -2.59 -7.38
CA SER A 108 23.71 -2.89 -6.61
C SER A 108 24.88 -3.17 -7.55
N LEU A 109 26.01 -2.49 -7.37
CA LEU A 109 27.20 -2.75 -8.17
C LEU A 109 27.69 -4.18 -7.92
N ASP A 110 27.81 -4.97 -8.98
CA ASP A 110 28.65 -6.16 -8.96
C ASP A 110 30.08 -5.75 -8.58
N SER A 111 30.71 -6.51 -7.68
CA SER A 111 31.94 -6.13 -6.96
C SER A 111 33.22 -6.15 -7.80
N LYS A 112 33.14 -5.86 -9.11
CA LYS A 112 34.19 -6.13 -10.11
C LYS A 112 34.64 -4.93 -10.93
N SER A 113 33.95 -3.78 -10.89
CA SER A 113 34.41 -2.56 -11.57
C SER A 113 35.29 -1.71 -10.63
N SER A 114 36.61 -1.83 -10.77
CA SER A 114 37.59 -0.93 -10.15
C SER A 114 37.64 0.42 -10.88
N GLU A 115 36.50 1.07 -11.07
CA GLU A 115 36.38 2.40 -11.65
C GLU A 115 36.17 3.45 -10.56
N PHE A 116 36.65 4.67 -10.82
CA PHE A 116 36.40 5.82 -9.95
C PHE A 116 34.91 6.18 -9.98
N ILE A 117 34.19 5.88 -8.89
CA ILE A 117 32.76 6.16 -8.78
C ILE A 117 32.55 7.66 -8.44
N PRO A 118 31.80 8.44 -9.26
CA PRO A 118 31.47 9.83 -8.97
C PRO A 118 30.84 10.02 -7.59
N LEU A 119 31.00 11.20 -7.00
CA LEU A 119 30.49 11.49 -5.66
C LEU A 119 28.97 11.32 -5.59
N GLU A 120 28.27 11.83 -6.61
CA GLU A 120 26.82 11.78 -6.77
C GLU A 120 26.33 10.32 -6.74
N LYS A 121 26.97 9.44 -7.53
CA LYS A 121 26.63 8.02 -7.60
C LYS A 121 26.89 7.29 -6.28
N ARG A 122 27.94 7.67 -5.53
CA ARG A 122 28.18 7.14 -4.18
C ARG A 122 27.11 7.61 -3.18
N CYS A 123 26.77 8.90 -3.18
CA CYS A 123 25.71 9.44 -2.33
C CYS A 123 24.34 8.81 -2.61
N PHE A 124 23.99 8.53 -3.87
CA PHE A 124 22.76 7.82 -4.21
C PHE A 124 22.79 6.35 -3.80
N GLU A 125 23.94 5.68 -3.88
CA GLU A 125 24.10 4.30 -3.38
C GLU A 125 23.95 4.24 -1.86
N ASP A 126 24.62 5.12 -1.12
CA ASP A 126 24.53 5.20 0.35
C ASP A 126 23.11 5.55 0.81
N LEU A 127 22.43 6.48 0.12
CA LEU A 127 21.03 6.81 0.38
C LEU A 127 20.10 5.63 0.12
N LYS A 128 20.29 4.91 -1.00
CA LYS A 128 19.54 3.69 -1.31
C LYS A 128 19.73 2.63 -0.22
N LEU A 129 20.99 2.39 0.20
CA LEU A 129 21.32 1.47 1.28
C LEU A 129 20.73 1.88 2.63
N TYR A 130 20.65 3.18 2.93
CA TYR A 130 19.97 3.69 4.12
C TYR A 130 18.46 3.41 4.06
N LEU A 131 17.77 3.79 2.97
CA LEU A 131 16.34 3.54 2.78
C LEU A 131 15.99 2.03 2.71
N ALA A 132 16.94 1.21 2.27
CA ALA A 132 16.83 -0.24 2.28
C ALA A 132 16.99 -0.84 3.68
N ASN A 133 18.00 -0.43 4.45
CA ASN A 133 18.43 -1.16 5.67
C ASN A 133 18.04 -0.48 7.01
N ASN A 134 17.59 0.77 7.01
CA ASN A 134 17.09 1.42 8.23
C ASN A 134 15.80 0.72 8.74
N SER A 135 15.71 0.43 10.03
CA SER A 135 14.58 -0.30 10.64
C SER A 135 13.21 0.31 10.35
N ASP A 136 13.13 1.63 10.39
CA ASP A 136 11.87 2.36 10.30
C ASP A 136 11.44 2.47 8.83
N CYS A 137 12.40 2.70 7.94
CA CYS A 137 12.21 2.62 6.49
C CYS A 137 11.83 1.19 6.05
N MET A 138 12.44 0.15 6.61
CA MET A 138 12.06 -1.24 6.35
C MET A 138 10.63 -1.53 6.77
N ARG A 139 10.24 -1.17 8.01
CA ARG A 139 8.86 -1.32 8.50
C ARG A 139 7.84 -0.59 7.62
N LEU A 140 8.15 0.66 7.24
CA LEU A 140 7.29 1.46 6.39
C LEU A 140 7.19 0.89 4.96
N ARG A 141 8.26 0.31 4.40
CA ARG A 141 8.17 -0.33 3.09
C ARG A 141 7.40 -1.65 3.14
N ALA A 142 7.61 -2.46 4.18
CA ALA A 142 6.92 -3.74 4.35
C ALA A 142 5.39 -3.58 4.48
N SER A 143 4.91 -2.52 5.13
CA SER A 143 3.47 -2.22 5.18
C SER A 143 2.88 -1.73 3.85
N MET A 144 3.72 -1.36 2.87
CA MET A 144 3.31 -0.83 1.57
C MET A 144 3.53 -1.78 0.39
N GLU A 145 4.25 -2.89 0.59
CA GLU A 145 4.76 -3.80 -0.46
C GLU A 145 3.69 -4.20 -1.49
N GLY A 146 2.52 -4.68 -1.03
CA GLY A 146 1.41 -5.06 -1.91
C GLY A 146 0.78 -3.92 -2.72
N TYR A 147 0.83 -2.67 -2.23
CA TYR A 147 0.30 -1.50 -2.96
C TYR A 147 1.30 -0.94 -3.97
N LEU A 148 2.60 -1.10 -3.70
CA LEU A 148 3.69 -0.58 -4.51
C LEU A 148 3.86 -1.38 -5.81
N ASP A 149 3.86 -2.70 -5.72
CA ASP A 149 4.07 -3.57 -6.88
C ASP A 149 2.81 -3.71 -7.76
N ALA A 150 1.63 -3.50 -7.18
CA ALA A 150 0.36 -3.55 -7.90
C ALA A 150 0.07 -2.31 -8.77
N TYR A 151 0.78 -1.19 -8.57
CA TYR A 151 0.54 0.03 -9.33
C TYR A 151 1.34 0.07 -10.64
N ASN A 152 0.63 0.22 -11.76
CA ASN A 152 1.24 0.50 -13.06
C ASN A 152 0.38 1.51 -13.85
N PRO A 153 0.90 2.69 -14.22
CA PRO A 153 0.15 3.74 -14.91
C PRO A 153 -0.58 3.30 -16.18
N LYS A 154 -0.08 2.26 -16.88
CA LYS A 154 -0.66 1.75 -18.13
C LYS A 154 -1.83 0.82 -17.90
N THR A 155 -1.81 0.00 -16.84
CA THR A 155 -2.94 -0.87 -16.47
C THR A 155 -4.01 -0.07 -15.71
N SER A 156 -3.60 0.88 -14.86
CA SER A 156 -4.46 1.73 -14.03
C SER A 156 -5.43 2.63 -14.81
N VAL A 157 -5.22 2.85 -16.12
CA VAL A 157 -6.16 3.59 -17.00
C VAL A 157 -7.09 2.68 -17.81
N THR A 158 -6.91 1.36 -17.74
CA THR A 158 -7.86 0.41 -18.34
C THR A 158 -9.11 0.31 -17.46
N PRO A 159 -10.30 -0.05 -18.01
CA PRO A 159 -11.48 -0.26 -17.18
C PRO A 159 -11.25 -1.30 -16.08
N ALA A 160 -10.48 -2.36 -16.36
CA ALA A 160 -10.08 -3.35 -15.35
C ALA A 160 -9.27 -2.71 -14.22
N GLY A 161 -8.26 -1.90 -14.52
CA GLY A 161 -7.44 -1.21 -13.51
C GLY A 161 -8.14 -0.05 -12.77
N ILE A 162 -9.38 0.28 -13.15
CA ILE A 162 -10.27 1.23 -12.47
C ILE A 162 -11.29 0.50 -11.59
N PHE A 163 -11.90 -0.58 -12.09
CA PHE A 163 -13.01 -1.27 -11.43
C PHE A 163 -12.62 -2.53 -10.63
N VAL A 164 -11.40 -3.05 -10.80
CA VAL A 164 -10.87 -4.19 -10.02
C VAL A 164 -9.90 -3.66 -8.97
N SER A 165 -10.05 -4.11 -7.72
CA SER A 165 -9.09 -3.77 -6.66
C SER A 165 -7.69 -4.24 -7.04
N ARG A 166 -6.69 -3.39 -6.77
CA ARG A 166 -5.29 -3.68 -7.11
C ARG A 166 -4.60 -4.56 -6.07
N VAL A 167 -5.18 -4.65 -4.86
CA VAL A 167 -4.67 -5.47 -3.75
C VAL A 167 -5.76 -6.46 -3.35
N GLU A 168 -5.46 -7.76 -3.48
CA GLU A 168 -6.41 -8.85 -3.24
C GLU A 168 -6.91 -8.95 -1.79
N GLN A 169 -6.21 -8.29 -0.85
CA GLN A 169 -6.50 -8.31 0.59
C GLN A 169 -7.54 -7.26 1.02
N GLU A 170 -7.86 -6.27 0.18
CA GLU A 170 -8.91 -5.28 0.50
C GLU A 170 -10.30 -5.77 0.07
N ILE A 171 -10.90 -6.65 0.89
CA ILE A 171 -12.31 -7.06 0.75
C ILE A 171 -13.23 -5.95 1.33
N GLY A 172 -13.16 -4.76 0.72
CA GLY A 172 -14.03 -3.63 1.00
C GLY A 172 -15.34 -3.70 0.18
N PHE A 173 -16.44 -3.22 0.75
CA PHE A 173 -17.77 -3.27 0.10
C PHE A 173 -17.95 -2.25 -1.05
N GLU A 174 -17.04 -1.27 -1.18
CA GLU A 174 -17.05 -0.31 -2.28
C GLU A 174 -15.79 -0.50 -3.14
N CYS A 175 -15.94 -0.41 -4.48
CA CYS A 175 -14.85 -0.54 -5.46
C CYS A 175 -13.95 0.71 -5.49
N VAL A 176 -13.54 1.17 -4.31
CA VAL A 176 -12.74 2.36 -4.05
C VAL A 176 -11.38 1.87 -3.56
N PRO A 177 -10.36 1.75 -4.43
CA PRO A 177 -9.05 1.28 -4.00
C PRO A 177 -8.43 2.26 -3.02
N THR A 178 -7.84 1.77 -1.92
CA THR A 178 -7.13 2.64 -0.98
C THR A 178 -5.88 3.20 -1.65
N SER A 179 -5.63 4.50 -1.43
CA SER A 179 -4.45 5.14 -2.01
C SER A 179 -3.18 4.80 -1.24
N LEU A 180 -2.03 4.68 -1.93
CA LEU A 180 -0.74 4.44 -1.27
C LEU A 180 -0.41 5.48 -0.19
N MET A 181 -0.80 6.75 -0.41
CA MET A 181 -0.60 7.83 0.56
C MET A 181 -1.45 7.64 1.82
N GLU A 182 -2.66 7.10 1.68
CA GLU A 182 -3.58 6.81 2.78
C GLU A 182 -3.09 5.62 3.60
N GLN A 183 -2.55 4.57 2.96
CA GLN A 183 -1.86 3.49 3.67
C GLN A 183 -0.64 4.01 4.46
N VAL A 184 0.19 4.90 3.89
CA VAL A 184 1.29 5.55 4.62
C VAL A 184 0.78 6.40 5.79
N ILE A 185 -0.32 7.13 5.64
CA ILE A 185 -0.93 7.91 6.72
C ILE A 185 -1.43 6.99 7.85
N ASN A 186 -2.11 5.89 7.51
CA ASN A 186 -2.62 4.92 8.49
C ASN A 186 -1.47 4.31 9.30
N PHE A 187 -0.46 3.75 8.64
CA PHE A 187 0.73 3.21 9.31
C PHE A 187 1.40 4.22 10.24
N LEU A 188 1.54 5.48 9.82
CA LEU A 188 2.17 6.53 10.65
C LEU A 188 1.29 6.97 11.83
N ASN A 189 -0.03 6.85 11.72
CA ASN A 189 -0.95 7.07 12.83
C ASN A 189 -0.91 5.90 13.82
N ASP A 190 -0.88 4.66 13.34
CA ASP A 190 -0.77 3.45 14.17
C ASP A 190 0.52 3.47 14.99
N VAL A 191 1.66 3.75 14.35
CA VAL A 191 2.97 3.90 15.03
C VAL A 191 2.97 5.03 16.06
N ARG A 192 2.21 6.12 15.83
CA ARG A 192 2.05 7.20 16.81
C ARG A 192 1.20 6.75 18.00
N GLU A 193 0.16 5.97 17.77
CA GLU A 193 -0.74 5.49 18.82
C GLU A 193 -0.09 4.40 19.68
N ASP A 194 0.67 3.50 19.06
CA ASP A 194 1.57 2.56 19.76
C ASP A 194 2.54 3.29 20.68
N LEU A 195 3.14 4.39 20.20
CA LEU A 195 4.07 5.20 20.99
C LEU A 195 3.36 5.89 22.18
N ARG A 196 2.17 6.45 21.96
CA ARG A 196 1.34 7.02 23.04
C ARG A 196 0.97 5.97 24.08
N CYS A 197 0.55 4.78 23.64
CA CYS A 197 0.23 3.65 24.49
C CYS A 197 1.46 3.15 25.29
N SER A 198 2.65 3.11 24.67
CA SER A 198 3.91 2.80 25.37
C SER A 198 4.23 3.87 26.42
N MET A 199 4.13 5.15 26.08
CA MET A 199 4.42 6.25 27.01
C MET A 199 3.43 6.28 28.19
N ALA A 200 2.15 5.99 27.95
CA ALA A 200 1.15 5.88 29.01
C ALA A 200 1.47 4.72 29.97
N LYS A 201 1.92 3.58 29.44
CA LYS A 201 2.42 2.46 30.26
C LYS A 201 3.66 2.86 31.06
N ASP A 202 4.66 3.49 30.43
CA ASP A 202 5.88 3.97 31.09
C ASP A 202 5.53 4.91 32.27
N ILE A 203 4.60 5.87 32.08
CA ILE A 203 4.13 6.79 33.12
C ILE A 203 3.44 6.05 34.27
N VAL A 204 2.58 5.06 33.97
CA VAL A 204 1.91 4.26 34.99
C VAL A 204 2.91 3.40 35.77
N THR A 205 3.91 2.81 35.11
CA THR A 205 4.99 2.05 35.74
C THR A 205 5.80 2.95 36.69
N ILE A 206 6.26 4.12 36.23
CA ILE A 206 6.98 5.09 37.07
C ILE A 206 6.14 5.50 38.29
N LYS A 207 4.83 5.75 38.11
CA LYS A 207 3.92 6.07 39.22
C LYS A 207 3.80 4.91 40.20
N ASN A 208 3.59 3.69 39.72
CA ASN A 208 3.46 2.50 40.58
C ASN A 208 4.77 2.19 41.33
N GLU A 209 5.93 2.32 40.68
CA GLU A 209 7.23 2.19 41.32
C GLU A 209 7.43 3.26 42.40
N SER A 210 7.06 4.52 42.14
CA SER A 210 7.14 5.59 43.15
C SER A 210 6.23 5.35 44.36
N LEU A 211 5.06 4.74 44.17
CA LEU A 211 4.14 4.36 45.25
C LEU A 211 4.65 3.14 46.03
N ASN A 212 5.23 2.14 45.36
CA ASN A 212 5.80 0.96 46.00
C ASN A 212 7.07 1.30 46.82
N MET A 213 7.86 2.28 46.40
CA MET A 213 9.00 2.79 47.18
C MET A 213 8.57 3.56 48.45
N ALA A 214 7.33 4.06 48.50
CA ALA A 214 6.73 4.63 49.70
C ALA A 214 6.10 3.56 50.64
N ALA A 215 5.98 2.32 50.18
CA ALA A 215 5.36 1.21 50.90
C ALA A 215 6.40 0.17 51.41
N GLY A 216 7.50 0.66 51.98
CA GLY A 216 8.47 -0.13 52.75
C GLY A 216 8.09 -0.19 54.24
N PRO A 217 8.44 -1.26 54.99
CA PRO A 217 7.75 -1.58 56.24
C PRO A 217 8.28 -0.81 57.46
N GLY A 218 7.38 -0.09 58.16
CA GLY A 218 7.47 0.09 59.61
C GLY A 218 7.31 1.50 60.19
N SER A 219 6.07 1.98 60.33
CA SER A 219 5.52 2.40 61.64
C SER A 219 4.04 2.78 61.54
N THR A 220 3.22 2.25 62.45
CA THR A 220 1.86 2.76 62.72
C THR A 220 1.94 4.11 63.44
N GLU A 221 1.18 5.10 62.98
CA GLU A 221 0.47 6.04 63.85
C GLU A 221 -0.71 6.68 63.10
N GLU A 222 -1.72 7.12 63.84
CA GLU A 222 -3.03 7.56 63.34
C GLU A 222 -3.13 9.08 63.11
N VAL A 223 -4.30 9.52 62.63
CA VAL A 223 -4.96 10.83 62.89
C VAL A 223 -4.89 11.95 61.83
N SER A 224 -6.08 12.21 61.26
CA SER A 224 -6.72 13.51 60.97
C SER A 224 -6.75 14.18 59.56
N SER A 225 -8.00 14.46 59.19
CA SER A 225 -8.56 15.69 58.59
C SER A 225 -8.04 16.28 57.29
N ALA A 226 -8.92 16.19 56.29
CA ALA A 226 -9.25 17.18 55.25
C ALA A 226 -8.47 18.51 55.18
N CYS A 227 -7.95 18.77 53.98
CA CYS A 227 -8.14 20.05 53.29
C CYS A 227 -8.42 19.79 51.80
N GLU A 228 -9.45 20.43 51.26
CA GLU A 228 -9.61 20.56 49.81
C GLU A 228 -8.65 21.63 49.30
N GLU A 229 -7.86 21.36 48.27
CA GLU A 229 -7.42 22.45 47.39
C GLU A 229 -7.22 21.95 45.94
N LYS A 230 -7.82 22.68 45.00
CA LYS A 230 -7.74 22.41 43.57
C LYS A 230 -6.42 22.97 43.04
N LEU A 231 -5.57 22.13 42.44
CA LEU A 231 -4.48 22.60 41.59
C LEU A 231 -4.53 21.92 40.21
N GLU A 232 -5.02 22.75 39.30
CA GLU A 232 -5.18 22.71 37.85
C GLU A 232 -4.37 21.68 37.04
N LEU A 233 -5.05 21.11 36.03
CA LEU A 233 -4.42 20.41 34.91
C LEU A 233 -3.55 21.42 34.11
N PRO A 234 -2.25 21.19 33.90
CA PRO A 234 -1.50 21.95 32.91
C PRO A 234 -2.03 21.62 31.52
N LYS A 235 -2.72 22.59 30.91
CA LYS A 235 -2.87 22.63 29.45
C LYS A 235 -1.50 22.92 28.83
N ASP A 236 -1.33 22.45 27.60
CA ASP A 236 -0.22 22.77 26.70
C ASP A 236 1.19 22.29 27.11
N ALA A 237 1.47 21.05 26.74
CA ALA A 237 2.84 20.60 26.44
C ALA A 237 2.84 19.76 25.14
N HIS A 238 2.38 20.38 24.04
CA HIS A 238 2.40 19.79 22.69
C HIS A 238 3.83 19.80 22.12
N LEU A 239 4.73 19.03 22.72
CA LEU A 239 6.15 18.98 22.36
C LEU A 239 6.49 17.67 21.66
N ASP A 240 6.86 17.81 20.38
CA ASP A 240 7.27 16.73 19.48
C ASP A 240 8.69 16.25 19.85
N PHE A 241 8.80 15.04 20.43
CA PHE A 241 10.09 14.51 20.90
C PHE A 241 10.38 13.11 20.35
N GLN A 242 11.32 13.06 19.41
CA GLN A 242 11.83 11.85 18.78
C GLN A 242 12.75 11.06 19.75
N LYS A 243 12.37 9.82 20.09
CA LYS A 243 13.09 8.95 21.04
C LYS A 243 14.36 8.38 20.39
N LYS A 244 15.54 8.61 20.98
CA LYS A 244 16.81 7.95 20.61
C LYS A 244 16.98 6.70 21.49
N ILE A 245 17.11 5.52 20.87
CA ILE A 245 17.13 4.22 21.58
C ILE A 245 18.50 3.56 21.48
N THR A 246 18.92 2.94 22.59
CA THR A 246 20.12 2.09 22.72
C THR A 246 19.66 0.67 23.10
N PHE A 247 20.29 -0.38 22.55
CA PHE A 247 19.85 -1.78 22.73
C PHE A 247 20.72 -2.59 23.70
N SER A 248 20.10 -3.59 24.35
CA SER A 248 20.76 -4.74 24.99
C SER A 248 20.12 -6.07 24.50
N LYS A 249 20.82 -7.21 24.66
CA LYS A 249 20.53 -8.52 24.04
C LYS A 249 20.17 -9.61 25.05
N HIS A 250 19.25 -10.52 24.70
CA HIS A 250 19.45 -11.99 24.50
C HIS A 250 18.17 -12.81 24.75
N GLU A 251 17.94 -13.89 23.97
CA GLU A 251 17.79 -15.30 24.47
C GLU A 251 17.62 -16.33 23.32
N LYS A 252 17.56 -17.64 23.65
CA LYS A 252 17.60 -18.82 22.74
C LYS A 252 16.61 -19.94 23.16
N PRO A 253 16.28 -20.93 22.30
CA PRO A 253 15.26 -21.98 22.54
C PRO A 253 15.80 -23.41 22.81
N ASP A 254 14.92 -24.35 23.20
CA ASP A 254 15.22 -25.80 23.42
C ASP A 254 14.05 -26.76 23.04
N LEU A 255 14.27 -28.10 23.04
CA LEU A 255 13.53 -29.12 22.25
C LEU A 255 13.11 -30.44 22.98
N GLY A 256 11.94 -31.02 22.62
CA GLY A 256 11.49 -32.42 22.88
C GLY A 256 9.98 -32.68 22.58
N SER A 257 9.40 -33.89 22.53
CA SER A 257 9.92 -35.28 22.39
C SER A 257 8.83 -36.35 22.01
N SER A 258 9.27 -37.49 21.45
CA SER A 258 8.67 -38.85 21.22
C SER A 258 7.15 -39.20 21.30
N SER A 259 6.60 -39.77 20.20
CA SER A 259 5.86 -41.06 20.18
C SER A 259 5.79 -41.64 18.74
N LEU A 260 5.84 -42.98 18.53
CA LEU A 260 6.24 -43.55 17.22
C LEU A 260 5.66 -44.92 16.79
N LEU A 261 4.46 -45.33 17.24
CA LEU A 261 3.93 -46.68 16.95
C LEU A 261 2.50 -46.78 16.34
N CYS A 262 1.93 -45.69 15.83
CA CYS A 262 0.57 -45.70 15.23
C CYS A 262 0.53 -45.29 13.74
N LYS A 263 1.63 -45.49 13.00
CA LYS A 263 1.86 -44.82 11.71
C LYS A 263 1.53 -45.62 10.44
N GLY A 264 1.57 -46.96 10.48
CA GLY A 264 1.54 -47.80 9.27
C GLY A 264 0.26 -47.69 8.44
N GLU A 265 -0.91 -47.73 9.07
CA GLU A 265 -2.20 -47.71 8.38
C GLU A 265 -2.60 -46.29 7.94
N VAL A 266 -2.30 -45.29 8.78
CA VAL A 266 -2.50 -43.86 8.49
C VAL A 266 -1.72 -43.44 7.23
N TYR A 267 -0.46 -43.88 7.07
CA TYR A 267 0.30 -43.56 5.86
C TYR A 267 -0.31 -44.10 4.57
N LYS A 268 -1.06 -45.21 4.62
CA LYS A 268 -1.69 -45.77 3.41
C LYS A 268 -2.94 -44.99 3.01
N GLN A 269 -3.77 -44.60 3.97
CA GLN A 269 -4.93 -43.74 3.73
C GLN A 269 -4.52 -42.33 3.26
N LEU A 270 -3.46 -41.75 3.85
CA LEU A 270 -2.89 -40.48 3.39
C LEU A 270 -2.41 -40.56 1.93
N LEU A 271 -1.73 -41.66 1.54
CA LEU A 271 -1.24 -41.84 0.17
C LEU A 271 -2.34 -42.11 -0.88
N GLU A 272 -3.54 -42.47 -0.43
CA GLU A 272 -4.72 -42.65 -1.27
C GLU A 272 -5.48 -41.32 -1.38
N MET A 273 -5.59 -40.55 -0.29
CA MET A 273 -6.11 -39.17 -0.29
C MET A 273 -5.25 -38.20 -1.12
N GLU A 274 -3.91 -38.23 -0.99
CA GLU A 274 -3.00 -37.41 -1.80
C GLU A 274 -3.19 -37.63 -3.31
N LYS A 275 -3.53 -38.85 -3.73
CA LYS A 275 -3.78 -39.18 -5.15
C LYS A 275 -5.14 -38.70 -5.62
N GLU A 276 -6.17 -38.71 -4.77
CA GLU A 276 -7.47 -38.12 -5.09
C GLU A 276 -7.39 -36.60 -5.15
N ASP A 277 -6.65 -35.97 -4.22
CA ASP A 277 -6.34 -34.53 -4.28
C ASP A 277 -5.52 -34.19 -5.52
N ASP A 278 -4.46 -34.92 -5.87
CA ASP A 278 -3.68 -34.71 -7.10
C ASP A 278 -4.54 -34.83 -8.38
N LEU A 279 -5.51 -35.75 -8.40
CA LEU A 279 -6.44 -35.92 -9.52
C LEU A 279 -7.47 -34.79 -9.60
N LEU A 280 -8.00 -34.35 -8.45
CA LEU A 280 -8.83 -33.15 -8.37
C LEU A 280 -8.04 -31.93 -8.83
N ASP A 281 -6.81 -31.76 -8.37
CA ASP A 281 -5.94 -30.62 -8.70
C ASP A 281 -5.59 -30.61 -10.19
N GLN A 282 -5.39 -31.76 -10.82
CA GLN A 282 -5.25 -31.90 -12.28
C GLN A 282 -6.55 -31.53 -13.02
N LEU A 283 -7.72 -31.91 -12.50
CA LEU A 283 -9.01 -31.49 -13.05
C LEU A 283 -9.23 -29.98 -12.89
N TRP A 284 -8.92 -29.39 -11.73
CA TRP A 284 -8.96 -27.95 -11.49
C TRP A 284 -7.98 -27.20 -12.39
N LYS A 285 -6.74 -27.66 -12.53
CA LYS A 285 -5.73 -27.09 -13.45
C LYS A 285 -6.18 -27.18 -14.91
N SER A 286 -6.73 -28.31 -15.35
CA SER A 286 -7.26 -28.45 -16.73
C SER A 286 -8.48 -27.55 -16.97
N ARG A 287 -9.39 -27.43 -16.00
CA ARG A 287 -10.57 -26.54 -16.05
C ARG A 287 -10.14 -25.07 -16.04
N SER A 288 -9.17 -24.69 -15.22
CA SER A 288 -8.60 -23.34 -15.20
C SER A 288 -7.88 -23.01 -16.50
N LEU A 289 -7.07 -23.91 -17.07
CA LEU A 289 -6.42 -23.71 -18.37
C LEU A 289 -7.44 -23.61 -19.52
N ALA A 290 -8.53 -24.37 -19.47
CA ALA A 290 -9.65 -24.21 -20.40
C ALA A 290 -10.37 -22.85 -20.22
N LEU A 291 -10.58 -22.43 -18.97
CA LEU A 291 -11.16 -21.13 -18.64
C LEU A 291 -10.25 -19.98 -19.07
N GLU A 292 -8.93 -20.12 -18.95
CA GLU A 292 -7.94 -19.12 -19.39
C GLU A 292 -7.88 -18.97 -20.91
N ARG A 293 -7.95 -20.08 -21.67
CA ARG A 293 -8.10 -20.03 -23.13
C ARG A 293 -9.36 -19.28 -23.57
N VAL A 294 -10.44 -19.32 -22.76
CA VAL A 294 -11.69 -18.57 -23.00
C VAL A 294 -11.61 -17.12 -22.46
N ARG A 295 -10.77 -16.86 -21.44
CA ARG A 295 -10.59 -15.55 -20.80
C ARG A 295 -9.65 -14.60 -21.52
N GLY A 296 -8.89 -15.03 -22.53
CA GLY A 296 -7.79 -14.28 -23.17
C GLY A 296 -8.08 -12.88 -23.78
N ASN A 297 -9.26 -12.30 -23.54
CA ASN A 297 -9.57 -10.91 -23.82
C ASN A 297 -10.73 -10.33 -22.96
N ARG A 298 -11.12 -10.97 -21.85
CA ARG A 298 -12.29 -10.58 -21.03
C ARG A 298 -11.89 -9.96 -19.68
N GLN A 299 -12.65 -8.95 -19.24
CA GLN A 299 -12.51 -8.31 -17.93
C GLN A 299 -13.07 -9.22 -16.83
N HIS A 300 -12.45 -9.25 -15.65
CA HIS A 300 -12.86 -10.05 -14.48
C HIS A 300 -14.09 -9.48 -13.75
N ILE A 301 -15.14 -9.12 -14.48
CA ILE A 301 -16.38 -8.52 -13.97
C ILE A 301 -17.55 -9.46 -14.29
N ILE A 302 -18.33 -9.81 -13.26
CA ILE A 302 -19.60 -10.54 -13.41
C ILE A 302 -20.73 -9.57 -13.06
N LEU A 303 -21.57 -9.24 -14.04
CA LEU A 303 -22.74 -8.40 -13.80
C LEU A 303 -23.92 -9.29 -13.35
N VAL A 304 -24.53 -8.99 -12.21
CA VAL A 304 -25.68 -9.74 -11.69
C VAL A 304 -26.96 -8.93 -11.88
N ALA A 305 -27.81 -9.39 -12.80
CA ALA A 305 -29.06 -8.76 -13.20
C ALA A 305 -30.29 -9.59 -12.82
N SER A 306 -30.21 -10.36 -11.73
CA SER A 306 -31.28 -11.26 -11.24
C SER A 306 -32.55 -10.54 -10.76
N LEU A 307 -32.50 -9.22 -10.55
CA LEU A 307 -33.63 -8.40 -10.10
C LEU A 307 -34.21 -7.50 -11.22
N ILE A 308 -33.89 -7.80 -12.49
CA ILE A 308 -34.31 -6.98 -13.64
C ILE A 308 -35.30 -7.76 -14.50
N ASP A 309 -36.59 -7.48 -14.34
CA ASP A 309 -37.67 -8.18 -15.06
C ASP A 309 -37.88 -7.66 -16.50
N ARG A 310 -37.41 -6.44 -16.79
CA ARG A 310 -37.59 -5.80 -18.10
C ARG A 310 -36.63 -6.39 -19.13
N ILE A 311 -37.14 -7.29 -19.98
CA ILE A 311 -36.39 -7.96 -21.06
C ILE A 311 -35.54 -6.99 -21.92
N PRO A 312 -36.05 -5.80 -22.36
CA PRO A 312 -35.22 -4.85 -23.11
C PRO A 312 -34.01 -4.32 -22.33
N ASN A 313 -34.13 -4.16 -21.01
CA ASN A 313 -33.04 -3.72 -20.15
C ASN A 313 -31.99 -4.83 -20.02
N LEU A 314 -32.42 -6.09 -19.84
CA LEU A 314 -31.51 -7.25 -19.84
C LEU A 314 -30.74 -7.36 -21.16
N ALA A 315 -31.39 -7.10 -22.30
CA ALA A 315 -30.73 -7.13 -23.60
C ALA A 315 -29.75 -5.97 -23.81
N GLY A 316 -30.11 -4.76 -23.38
CA GLY A 316 -29.19 -3.61 -23.33
C GLY A 316 -27.98 -3.85 -22.44
N LEU A 317 -28.17 -4.48 -21.28
CA LEU A 317 -27.09 -4.93 -20.40
C LEU A 317 -26.24 -6.02 -21.05
N ALA A 318 -26.82 -7.00 -21.75
CA ALA A 318 -26.07 -8.03 -22.47
C ALA A 318 -25.14 -7.42 -23.53
N ARG A 319 -25.65 -6.46 -24.33
CA ARG A 319 -24.86 -5.70 -25.31
C ARG A 319 -23.78 -4.84 -24.65
N THR A 320 -24.07 -4.24 -23.49
CA THR A 320 -23.08 -3.48 -22.71
C THR A 320 -21.98 -4.40 -22.19
N CYS A 321 -22.35 -5.54 -21.60
CA CYS A 321 -21.45 -6.59 -21.15
C CYS A 321 -20.53 -7.13 -22.26
N GLU A 322 -21.00 -7.18 -23.50
CA GLU A 322 -20.21 -7.55 -24.68
C GLU A 322 -19.22 -6.46 -25.08
N VAL A 323 -19.66 -5.21 -25.20
CA VAL A 323 -18.79 -4.06 -25.53
C VAL A 323 -17.65 -3.90 -24.52
N PHE A 324 -17.94 -4.04 -23.23
CA PHE A 324 -16.93 -4.01 -22.17
C PHE A 324 -16.21 -5.36 -21.96
N LYS A 325 -16.52 -6.40 -22.75
CA LYS A 325 -15.92 -7.75 -22.65
C LYS A 325 -15.94 -8.34 -21.23
N THR A 326 -17.04 -8.17 -20.50
CA THR A 326 -17.20 -8.71 -19.13
C THR A 326 -17.05 -10.24 -19.07
N GLN A 327 -16.73 -10.78 -17.89
CA GLN A 327 -16.55 -12.21 -17.66
C GLN A 327 -17.89 -12.95 -17.84
N GLY A 328 -18.99 -12.36 -17.35
CA GLY A 328 -20.33 -12.91 -17.51
C GLY A 328 -21.45 -11.95 -17.08
N LEU A 329 -22.66 -12.29 -17.52
CA LEU A 329 -23.92 -11.68 -17.11
C LEU A 329 -24.81 -12.77 -16.51
N ALA A 330 -25.08 -12.67 -15.21
CA ALA A 330 -26.00 -13.56 -14.50
C ALA A 330 -27.42 -12.97 -14.51
N VAL A 331 -28.42 -13.81 -14.78
CA VAL A 331 -29.84 -13.44 -14.90
C VAL A 331 -30.70 -14.46 -14.16
N ALA A 332 -31.93 -14.09 -13.77
CA ALA A 332 -32.80 -14.94 -12.96
C ALA A 332 -33.29 -16.21 -13.70
N ASP A 333 -33.63 -16.09 -14.99
CA ASP A 333 -34.04 -17.20 -15.83
C ASP A 333 -33.25 -17.20 -17.15
N ALA A 334 -32.64 -18.34 -17.48
CA ALA A 334 -31.91 -18.52 -18.74
C ALA A 334 -32.83 -18.51 -19.98
N LYS A 335 -34.14 -18.71 -19.81
CA LYS A 335 -35.13 -18.69 -20.91
C LYS A 335 -35.17 -17.36 -21.67
N ILE A 336 -34.71 -16.25 -21.07
CA ILE A 336 -34.66 -14.94 -21.76
C ILE A 336 -33.86 -14.98 -23.07
N VAL A 337 -32.91 -15.92 -23.21
CA VAL A 337 -32.10 -16.07 -24.44
C VAL A 337 -32.96 -16.51 -25.64
N GLN A 338 -34.12 -17.12 -25.39
CA GLN A 338 -35.09 -17.53 -26.41
C GLN A 338 -36.14 -16.44 -26.70
N ASP A 339 -36.15 -15.34 -25.95
CA ASP A 339 -37.13 -14.28 -26.14
C ASP A 339 -36.81 -13.41 -27.37
N LYS A 340 -37.83 -13.12 -28.18
CA LYS A 340 -37.67 -12.34 -29.42
C LYS A 340 -37.24 -10.90 -29.16
N GLN A 341 -37.72 -10.25 -28.10
CA GLN A 341 -37.30 -8.89 -27.74
C GLN A 341 -35.86 -8.86 -27.25
N PHE A 342 -35.42 -9.91 -26.55
CA PHE A 342 -34.04 -10.05 -26.12
C PHE A 342 -33.09 -10.23 -27.32
N GLN A 343 -33.45 -11.10 -28.26
CA GLN A 343 -32.68 -11.32 -29.50
C GLN A 343 -32.61 -10.06 -30.36
N LEU A 344 -33.74 -9.37 -30.60
CA LEU A 344 -33.80 -8.14 -31.42
C LEU A 344 -32.86 -7.00 -30.97
N ILE A 345 -32.43 -6.99 -29.71
CA ILE A 345 -31.53 -5.97 -29.15
C ILE A 345 -30.08 -6.49 -29.02
N ARG A 346 -29.90 -7.82 -29.03
CA ARG A 346 -28.64 -8.54 -28.80
C ARG A 346 -27.89 -8.92 -30.10
N PHE A 347 -28.26 -8.32 -31.23
CA PHE A 347 -27.89 -8.67 -32.61
C PHE A 347 -28.70 -9.84 -33.20
#